data_AF-A0A485KSD8-F1
#
_entry.id   AF-A0A485KSD8-F1
#
_cell.length_a   1.000
_cell.length_b   1.000
_cell.length_c   1.000
_cell.angle_alpha   90.00
_cell.angle_beta   90.00
_cell.angle_gamma   90.00
#
_symmetry.space_group_name_H-M   'P 1'
#
loop_
_entity.id
_entity.type
_entity.pdbx_description
1 polymer ?
#
loop_
_entity_poly.entity_id
_entity_poly.type
_entity_poly.pdbx_seq_one_letter_code
_entity_poly.pdbx_strand_id
1 'polypeptide(L)'
;MEEVADAAFCAVFGKRFLIFHASFRQIHLEMGNWICCGMASFERLQREQALKEGDVFERKSTLFGMIPTTDRIFLQLNAAGNRLEWRLRDEEVDVARTEAVHLSHVAKILPSGKADLILYASTGKKLLDVKAKQPEVRDLWVQTLVELLEVHGTSYSPAELKSLQGELEKQKARDKEEYWQERTLDMEKRVMIANEKKKAFANVGMRFTAMAMARR
;
A
#
# COMPACT_ATOMS: atom_id res chain seq x y z
N MET A 1 33.23 -30.39 38.65
CA MET A 1 34.45 -29.57 38.58
C MET A 1 34.84 -29.61 37.11
N GLU A 2 34.69 -28.58 36.28
CA GLU A 2 34.77 -27.13 36.45
C GLU A 2 33.76 -26.39 35.52
N GLU A 3 33.55 -25.12 35.88
CA GLU A 3 32.83 -23.97 35.31
C GLU A 3 32.01 -24.04 34.01
N VAL A 4 30.74 -23.66 34.15
CA VAL A 4 29.87 -23.11 33.11
C VAL A 4 30.00 -21.57 33.16
N ALA A 5 30.41 -20.95 32.05
CA ALA A 5 30.36 -19.50 31.91
C ALA A 5 28.94 -19.08 31.51
N ASP A 6 28.24 -18.47 32.46
CA ASP A 6 26.95 -17.80 32.28
C ASP A 6 27.12 -16.53 31.43
N ALA A 7 26.47 -16.49 30.26
CA ALA A 7 26.24 -15.24 29.55
C ALA A 7 24.85 -14.71 29.91
N ALA A 8 24.80 -13.85 30.94
CA ALA A 8 23.62 -13.09 31.30
C ALA A 8 23.33 -12.02 30.24
N PHE A 9 22.27 -12.21 29.44
CA PHE A 9 21.73 -11.14 28.62
C PHE A 9 20.82 -10.26 29.49
N CYS A 10 21.37 -9.14 29.95
CA CYS A 10 20.68 -8.16 30.77
C CYS A 10 19.99 -7.13 29.85
N ALA A 11 18.71 -7.36 29.53
CA ALA A 11 17.83 -6.31 29.02
C ALA A 11 16.89 -5.86 30.13
N VAL A 12 17.14 -4.67 30.65
CA VAL A 12 16.36 -4.02 31.70
C VAL A 12 15.02 -3.57 31.12
N PHE A 13 13.94 -4.27 31.46
CA PHE A 13 12.59 -3.71 31.41
C PHE A 13 11.86 -4.02 32.72
N GLY A 14 11.31 -2.97 33.31
CA GLY A 14 10.76 -2.96 34.66
C GLY A 14 9.57 -3.92 34.85
N LYS A 15 9.60 -4.56 36.02
CA LYS A 15 8.43 -5.03 36.81
C LYS A 15 7.36 -5.84 36.05
N ARG A 16 7.67 -7.10 35.74
CA ARG A 16 6.88 -8.29 36.17
C ARG A 16 7.60 -9.56 35.71
N PHE A 17 8.07 -10.33 36.69
CA PHE A 17 8.65 -11.66 36.49
C PHE A 17 7.58 -12.62 35.93
N LEU A 18 7.80 -13.13 34.73
CA LEU A 18 7.23 -14.39 34.27
C LEU A 18 8.39 -15.25 33.77
N ILE A 19 8.75 -16.26 34.57
CA ILE A 19 9.74 -17.27 34.22
C ILE A 19 9.07 -18.24 33.26
N PHE A 20 9.40 -18.18 31.98
CA PHE A 20 9.05 -19.24 31.03
C PHE A 20 10.22 -20.23 30.94
N HIS A 21 10.02 -21.41 31.53
CA HIS A 21 10.88 -22.57 31.33
C HIS A 21 10.57 -23.19 29.96
N ALA A 22 11.39 -22.90 28.94
CA ALA A 22 11.33 -23.61 27.67
C ALA A 22 12.34 -24.77 27.70
N SER A 23 11.83 -25.98 27.92
CA SER A 23 12.58 -27.24 27.82
C SER A 23 12.90 -27.52 26.35
N PHE A 24 14.16 -27.35 25.96
CA PHE A 24 14.66 -27.66 24.62
C PHE A 24 14.96 -29.16 24.55
N ARG A 25 13.98 -29.97 24.09
CA ARG A 25 14.23 -31.36 23.70
C ARG A 25 14.43 -31.46 22.19
N GLN A 26 15.68 -31.71 21.86
CA GLN A 26 16.21 -32.14 20.58
C GLN A 26 15.45 -33.38 20.06
N ILE A 27 14.87 -33.28 18.87
CA ILE A 27 14.54 -34.44 18.03
C ILE A 27 15.24 -34.22 16.70
N HIS A 28 16.15 -35.14 16.39
CA HIS A 28 17.03 -35.14 15.23
C HIS A 28 16.60 -36.27 14.28
N LEU A 29 16.50 -35.93 12.99
CA LEU A 29 16.41 -36.76 11.78
C LEU A 29 15.08 -37.48 11.49
N GLU A 30 14.42 -37.05 10.41
CA GLU A 30 14.51 -37.74 9.12
C GLU A 30 14.50 -36.72 7.96
N MET A 31 15.48 -36.84 7.05
CA MET A 31 15.56 -36.08 5.81
C MET A 31 14.54 -36.66 4.81
N GLY A 32 13.58 -35.85 4.41
CA GLY A 32 12.62 -36.20 3.36
C GLY A 32 11.75 -35.01 2.99
N ASN A 33 12.29 -34.09 2.18
CA ASN A 33 11.50 -33.21 1.31
C ASN A 33 10.48 -32.26 1.99
N TRP A 34 10.90 -31.45 2.97
CA TRP A 34 9.99 -30.50 3.65
C TRP A 34 10.60 -29.13 3.98
N ILE A 35 11.46 -28.60 3.12
CA ILE A 35 12.06 -27.27 3.29
C ILE A 35 11.59 -26.37 2.16
N CYS A 36 10.35 -25.89 2.28
CA CYS A 36 9.84 -24.71 1.56
C CYS A 36 8.61 -24.05 2.23
N CYS A 37 8.00 -24.67 3.25
CA CYS A 37 6.81 -24.12 3.93
C CYS A 37 7.10 -23.25 5.17
N GLY A 38 8.34 -23.22 5.68
CA GLY A 38 8.69 -22.49 6.91
C GLY A 38 9.03 -21.01 6.73
N MET A 39 9.51 -20.60 5.54
CA MET A 39 9.89 -19.20 5.29
C MET A 39 8.69 -18.33 4.90
N ALA A 40 7.75 -18.88 4.11
CA ALA A 40 6.56 -18.14 3.68
C ALA A 40 5.66 -17.73 4.86
N SER A 41 5.59 -18.56 5.92
CA SER A 41 4.85 -18.22 7.14
C SER A 41 5.56 -17.14 7.96
N PHE A 42 6.89 -17.16 8.02
CA PHE A 42 7.67 -16.15 8.71
C PHE A 42 7.58 -14.77 8.03
N GLU A 43 7.78 -14.71 6.72
CA GLU A 43 7.66 -13.46 5.94
C GLU A 43 6.26 -12.87 6.04
N ARG A 44 5.23 -13.73 6.04
CA ARG A 44 3.84 -13.30 6.27
C ARG A 44 3.65 -12.68 7.65
N LEU A 45 4.15 -13.33 8.71
CA LEU A 45 4.07 -12.81 10.08
C LEU A 45 4.81 -11.47 10.22
N GLN A 46 5.97 -11.33 9.59
CA GLN A 46 6.72 -10.07 9.59
C GLN A 46 5.94 -8.94 8.91
N ARG A 47 5.31 -9.21 7.77
CA ARG A 47 4.46 -8.23 7.09
C ARG A 47 3.21 -7.88 7.91
N GLU A 48 2.58 -8.87 8.55
CA GLU A 48 1.45 -8.61 9.46
C GLU A 48 1.87 -7.75 10.65
N GLN A 49 3.07 -7.97 11.19
CA GLN A 49 3.61 -7.17 12.26
C GLN A 49 3.84 -5.71 11.83
N ALA A 50 4.31 -5.48 10.60
CA ALA A 50 4.44 -4.12 10.04
C ALA A 50 3.07 -3.42 9.94
N LEU A 51 2.00 -4.14 9.59
CA LEU A 51 0.64 -3.60 9.61
C LEU A 51 0.16 -3.27 11.03
N LYS A 52 0.58 -4.03 12.04
CA LYS A 52 0.27 -3.75 13.46
C LYS A 52 1.03 -2.55 14.00
N GLU A 53 2.25 -2.31 13.52
CA GLU A 53 3.01 -1.09 13.81
C GLU A 53 2.31 0.14 13.22
N GLY A 54 1.68 -0.02 12.05
CA GLY A 54 0.88 1.00 11.38
C GLY A 54 1.73 1.96 10.54
N ASP A 55 1.06 2.73 9.68
CA ASP A 55 1.71 3.72 8.82
C ASP A 55 0.78 4.93 8.56
N VAL A 56 1.34 6.02 8.05
CA VAL A 56 0.63 7.25 7.75
C VAL A 56 0.16 7.25 6.30
N PHE A 57 -1.13 7.53 6.12
CA PHE A 57 -1.78 7.62 4.82
C PHE A 57 -2.53 8.94 4.66
N GLU A 58 -2.77 9.34 3.41
CA GLU A 58 -3.72 10.40 3.07
C GLU A 58 -5.06 9.77 2.70
N ARG A 59 -6.06 9.88 3.57
CA ARG A 59 -7.41 9.40 3.35
C ARG A 59 -8.14 10.33 2.39
N LYS A 60 -8.67 9.79 1.31
CA LYS A 60 -9.58 10.51 0.40
C LYS A 60 -11.01 10.33 0.89
N SER A 61 -11.64 11.42 1.28
CA SER A 61 -13.04 11.46 1.70
C SER A 61 -13.82 12.45 0.84
N THR A 62 -15.14 12.44 0.98
CA THR A 62 -16.01 13.39 0.29
C THR A 62 -16.93 14.05 1.31
N LEU A 63 -16.66 15.32 1.61
CA LEU A 63 -17.49 16.10 2.51
C LEU A 63 -18.78 16.50 1.78
N PHE A 64 -19.92 16.21 2.41
CA PHE A 64 -21.27 16.42 1.85
C PHE A 64 -21.50 15.84 0.45
N GLY A 65 -20.72 14.82 0.07
CA GLY A 65 -20.83 14.18 -1.24
C GLY A 65 -20.42 15.05 -2.44
N MET A 66 -19.89 16.25 -2.20
CA MET A 66 -19.56 17.21 -3.27
C MET A 66 -18.10 17.66 -3.24
N ILE A 67 -17.51 17.80 -2.04
CA ILE A 67 -16.17 18.37 -1.91
C ILE A 67 -15.18 17.24 -1.57
N PRO A 68 -14.23 16.93 -2.46
CA PRO A 68 -13.18 15.99 -2.14
C PRO A 68 -12.29 16.58 -1.04
N THR A 69 -12.09 15.83 0.04
CA THR A 69 -11.20 16.19 1.14
C THR A 69 -10.13 15.14 1.30
N THR A 70 -8.96 15.56 1.76
CA THR A 70 -7.82 14.67 2.02
C THR A 70 -7.33 14.90 3.43
N ASP A 71 -7.42 13.87 4.26
CA ASP A 71 -7.06 13.93 5.68
C ASP A 71 -5.86 13.01 5.94
N ARG A 72 -4.93 13.43 6.80
CA ARG A 72 -3.81 12.57 7.20
C ARG A 72 -4.24 11.65 8.33
N ILE A 73 -4.18 10.35 8.09
CA ILE A 73 -4.55 9.34 9.07
C ILE A 73 -3.36 8.44 9.40
N PHE A 74 -3.31 7.98 10.64
CA PHE A 74 -2.46 6.86 11.04
C PHE A 74 -3.32 5.59 11.00
N LEU A 75 -3.00 4.66 10.11
CA LEU A 75 -3.72 3.41 9.88
C LEU A 75 -2.93 2.25 10.47
N GLN A 76 -3.60 1.38 11.24
CA GLN A 76 -2.99 0.21 11.86
C GLN A 76 -3.93 -0.99 11.84
N LEU A 77 -3.35 -2.19 11.86
CA LEU A 77 -4.07 -3.43 12.12
C LEU A 77 -4.10 -3.69 13.63
N ASN A 78 -5.25 -4.07 14.16
CA ASN A 78 -5.36 -4.39 15.58
C ASN A 78 -4.53 -5.63 15.95
N ALA A 79 -4.27 -5.84 17.24
CA ALA A 79 -3.46 -6.95 17.72
C ALA A 79 -3.98 -8.34 17.27
N ALA A 80 -5.31 -8.48 17.13
CA ALA A 80 -5.98 -9.70 16.70
C ALA A 80 -5.97 -9.94 15.18
N GLY A 81 -5.50 -8.99 14.37
CA GLY A 81 -5.41 -9.15 12.91
C GLY A 81 -6.76 -9.22 12.20
N ASN A 82 -7.83 -8.65 12.78
CA ASN A 82 -9.20 -8.73 12.25
C ASN A 82 -9.89 -7.38 12.09
N ARG A 83 -9.30 -6.28 12.57
CA ARG A 83 -9.82 -4.92 12.42
C ARG A 83 -8.73 -3.97 11.98
N LEU A 84 -9.06 -3.15 10.98
CA LEU A 84 -8.29 -1.98 10.61
C LEU A 84 -8.81 -0.81 11.42
N GLU A 85 -7.90 -0.09 12.07
CA GLU A 85 -8.19 1.05 12.94
C GLU A 85 -7.38 2.25 12.46
N TRP A 86 -7.98 3.44 12.47
CA TRP A 86 -7.25 4.66 12.14
C TRP A 86 -7.68 5.86 12.97
N ARG A 87 -6.75 6.81 13.08
CA ARG A 87 -6.92 8.07 13.79
C ARG A 87 -6.44 9.22 12.91
N LEU A 88 -7.08 10.37 13.01
CA LEU A 88 -6.61 11.60 12.39
C LEU A 88 -5.32 12.05 13.08
N ARG A 89 -4.29 12.33 12.29
CA ARG A 89 -2.98 12.74 12.82
C ARG A 89 -2.97 14.20 13.27
N ASP A 90 -3.79 15.01 12.62
CA ASP A 90 -3.83 16.46 12.83
C ASP A 90 -4.80 16.85 13.99
N GLU A 91 -5.50 15.88 14.59
CA GLU A 91 -6.34 16.09 15.79
C GLU A 91 -5.52 15.90 17.08
N GLU A 92 -5.83 16.72 18.10
CA GLU A 92 -5.23 16.58 19.43
C GLU A 92 -5.58 15.21 20.04
N VAL A 93 -4.59 14.59 20.70
CA VAL A 93 -4.63 13.19 21.17
C VAL A 93 -5.83 12.90 22.09
N ASP A 94 -6.28 13.90 22.85
CA ASP A 94 -7.42 13.78 23.77
C ASP A 94 -8.79 13.75 23.08
N VAL A 95 -8.86 14.17 21.81
CA VAL A 95 -10.10 14.23 21.01
C VAL A 95 -10.07 13.23 19.84
N ALA A 96 -8.89 12.67 19.53
CA ALA A 96 -8.65 11.82 18.37
C ALA A 96 -9.64 10.64 18.30
N ARG A 97 -10.62 10.75 17.40
CA ARG A 97 -11.59 9.68 17.19
C ARG A 97 -10.91 8.52 16.48
N THR A 98 -11.03 7.33 17.07
CA THR A 98 -10.59 6.10 16.41
C THR A 98 -11.74 5.55 15.59
N GLU A 99 -11.59 5.57 14.28
CA GLU A 99 -12.47 4.87 13.35
C GLU A 99 -11.95 3.46 13.10
N ALA A 100 -12.84 2.51 12.81
CA ALA A 100 -12.45 1.13 12.59
C ALA A 100 -13.37 0.40 11.60
N VAL A 101 -12.79 -0.55 10.85
CA VAL A 101 -13.50 -1.47 9.96
C VAL A 101 -13.04 -2.90 10.25
N HIS A 102 -14.01 -3.80 10.45
CA HIS A 102 -13.74 -5.22 10.57
C HIS A 102 -13.44 -5.83 9.19
N LEU A 103 -12.41 -6.67 9.09
CA LEU A 103 -12.00 -7.29 7.84
C LEU A 103 -13.10 -8.17 7.22
N SER A 104 -14.00 -8.73 8.04
CA SER A 104 -15.17 -9.48 7.54
C SER A 104 -16.16 -8.63 6.72
N HIS A 105 -16.11 -7.30 6.82
CA HIS A 105 -16.93 -6.41 6.01
C HIS A 105 -16.24 -6.03 4.69
N VAL A 106 -14.96 -6.36 4.53
CA VAL A 106 -14.16 -6.02 3.35
C VAL A 106 -14.20 -7.19 2.37
N ALA A 107 -14.81 -6.96 1.21
CA ALA A 107 -14.92 -7.97 0.17
C ALA A 107 -13.78 -7.94 -0.84
N LYS A 108 -13.25 -6.75 -1.12
CA LYS A 108 -12.15 -6.59 -2.07
C LYS A 108 -11.25 -5.45 -1.66
N ILE A 109 -9.96 -5.66 -1.89
CA ILE A 109 -8.91 -4.67 -1.71
C ILE A 109 -8.22 -4.51 -3.05
N LEU A 110 -8.04 -3.26 -3.48
CA LEU A 110 -7.45 -2.95 -4.77
C LEU A 110 -6.40 -1.86 -4.64
N PRO A 111 -5.26 -2.03 -5.32
CA PRO A 111 -4.43 -0.89 -5.67
C PRO A 111 -5.15 -0.05 -6.74
N SER A 112 -4.97 1.27 -6.69
CA SER A 112 -5.38 2.21 -7.75
C SER A 112 -4.22 3.17 -8.03
N GLY A 113 -4.06 3.57 -9.29
CA GLY A 113 -3.01 4.51 -9.70
C GLY A 113 -1.61 4.13 -9.19
N LYS A 114 -0.84 5.15 -8.77
CA LYS A 114 0.57 4.98 -8.37
C LYS A 114 0.77 4.52 -6.93
N ALA A 115 -0.04 4.97 -5.98
CA ALA A 115 0.15 4.69 -4.56
C ALA A 115 -1.18 4.59 -3.77
N ASP A 116 -2.31 4.50 -4.45
CA ASP A 116 -3.62 4.45 -3.79
C ASP A 116 -4.04 3.01 -3.49
N LEU A 117 -4.78 2.85 -2.41
CA LEU A 117 -5.35 1.61 -1.89
C LEU A 117 -6.82 1.87 -1.60
N ILE A 118 -7.72 1.03 -2.12
CA ILE A 118 -9.16 1.14 -1.92
C ILE A 118 -9.72 -0.17 -1.39
N LEU A 119 -10.53 -0.07 -0.33
CA LEU A 119 -11.26 -1.18 0.29
C LEU A 119 -12.75 -1.06 -0.06
N TYR A 120 -13.32 -2.15 -0.56
CA TYR A 120 -14.73 -2.26 -0.90
C TYR A 120 -15.45 -3.27 -0.02
N ALA A 121 -16.68 -2.93 0.35
CA ALA A 121 -17.63 -3.86 0.94
C ALA A 121 -18.21 -4.81 -0.14
N SER A 122 -18.85 -5.89 0.32
CA SER A 122 -19.59 -6.83 -0.56
C SER A 122 -20.62 -6.11 -1.43
N THR A 123 -21.26 -5.08 -0.87
CA THR A 123 -22.27 -4.25 -1.52
C THR A 123 -21.72 -3.37 -2.66
N GLY A 124 -20.40 -3.31 -2.85
CA GLY A 124 -19.73 -2.37 -3.75
C GLY A 124 -19.50 -0.98 -3.14
N LYS A 125 -19.94 -0.74 -1.89
CA LYS A 125 -19.67 0.50 -1.18
C LYS A 125 -18.17 0.60 -0.86
N LYS A 126 -17.57 1.75 -1.19
CA LYS A 126 -16.21 2.11 -0.78
C LYS A 126 -16.17 2.33 0.73
N LEU A 127 -15.35 1.53 1.43
CA LEU A 127 -15.18 1.58 2.88
C LEU A 127 -14.05 2.52 3.28
N LEU A 128 -12.93 2.46 2.57
CA LEU A 128 -11.74 3.25 2.83
C LEU A 128 -10.99 3.47 1.52
N ASP A 129 -10.51 4.68 1.30
CA ASP A 129 -9.72 5.07 0.12
C ASP A 129 -8.57 5.94 0.63
N VAL A 130 -7.35 5.43 0.47
CA VAL A 130 -6.16 6.02 1.06
C VAL A 130 -5.01 6.03 0.06
N LYS A 131 -4.14 7.01 0.19
CA LYS A 131 -2.91 7.14 -0.59
C LYS A 131 -1.71 6.93 0.32
N ALA A 132 -0.87 5.98 -0.05
CA ALA A 132 0.41 5.75 0.61
C ALA A 132 1.44 6.80 0.15
N LYS A 133 2.44 7.06 1.00
CA LYS A 133 3.58 7.91 0.63
C LYS A 133 4.42 7.30 -0.50
N GLN A 134 4.49 5.98 -0.54
CA GLN A 134 5.32 5.19 -1.42
C GLN A 134 4.53 4.00 -1.98
N PRO A 135 4.73 3.62 -3.26
CA PRO A 135 4.06 2.47 -3.86
C PRO A 135 4.41 1.15 -3.14
N GLU A 136 5.61 1.04 -2.60
CA GLU A 136 6.08 -0.15 -1.88
C GLU A 136 5.26 -0.39 -0.60
N VAL A 137 4.93 0.68 0.12
CA VAL A 137 4.05 0.62 1.30
C VAL A 137 2.67 0.14 0.88
N ARG A 138 2.08 0.74 -0.17
CA ARG A 138 0.79 0.28 -0.70
C ARG A 138 0.83 -1.21 -1.03
N ASP A 139 1.84 -1.67 -1.75
CA ASP A 139 1.93 -3.05 -2.21
C ASP A 139 2.05 -4.04 -1.06
N LEU A 140 2.86 -3.71 -0.04
CA LEU A 140 2.94 -4.46 1.20
C LEU A 140 1.56 -4.58 1.87
N TRP A 141 0.86 -3.45 2.03
CA TRP A 141 -0.47 -3.42 2.65
C TRP A 141 -1.52 -4.20 1.86
N VAL A 142 -1.59 -4.02 0.53
CA VAL A 142 -2.51 -4.77 -0.34
C VAL A 142 -2.26 -6.26 -0.20
N GLN A 143 -1.00 -6.70 -0.34
CA GLN A 143 -0.66 -8.11 -0.35
C GLN A 143 -1.02 -8.77 0.98
N THR A 144 -0.63 -8.17 2.10
CA THR A 144 -0.88 -8.72 3.44
C THR A 144 -2.36 -8.73 3.77
N LEU A 145 -3.11 -7.67 3.43
CA LEU A 145 -4.54 -7.64 3.71
C LEU A 145 -5.32 -8.65 2.85
N VAL A 146 -4.95 -8.87 1.59
CA VAL A 146 -5.57 -9.89 0.75
C VAL A 146 -5.35 -11.29 1.33
N GLU A 147 -4.13 -11.61 1.75
CA GLU A 147 -3.82 -12.89 2.40
C GLU A 147 -4.61 -13.08 3.72
N LEU A 148 -4.87 -12.00 4.46
CA LEU A 148 -5.71 -12.02 5.66
C LEU A 148 -7.18 -12.28 5.32
N LEU A 149 -7.72 -11.67 4.26
CA LEU A 149 -9.10 -11.91 3.82
C LEU A 149 -9.35 -13.35 3.39
N GLU A 150 -8.36 -13.97 2.72
CA GLU A 150 -8.42 -15.37 2.31
C GLU A 150 -8.44 -16.31 3.52
N VAL A 151 -7.62 -16.04 4.54
CA VAL A 151 -7.60 -16.83 5.78
C VAL A 151 -8.89 -16.69 6.58
N HIS A 152 -9.49 -15.50 6.60
CA HIS A 152 -10.76 -15.26 7.29
C HIS A 152 -11.97 -15.86 6.55
N GLY A 153 -11.79 -16.41 5.34
CA GLY A 153 -12.81 -17.21 4.66
C GLY A 153 -14.11 -16.46 4.37
N THR A 154 -14.03 -15.18 4.01
CA THR A 154 -15.22 -14.38 3.71
C THR A 154 -15.89 -14.87 2.42
N SER A 155 -17.05 -15.50 2.55
CA SER A 155 -17.89 -15.92 1.42
C SER A 155 -19.00 -14.90 1.21
N TYR A 156 -19.14 -14.41 -0.03
CA TYR A 156 -20.12 -13.38 -0.40
C TYR A 156 -21.17 -13.95 -1.35
N SER A 157 -22.39 -13.43 -1.25
CA SER A 157 -23.49 -13.87 -2.12
C SER A 157 -23.29 -13.37 -3.56
N PRO A 158 -23.80 -14.08 -4.58
CA PRO A 158 -23.62 -13.71 -5.98
C PRO A 158 -24.27 -12.36 -6.35
N ALA A 159 -25.28 -11.91 -5.60
CA ALA A 159 -25.92 -10.61 -5.83
C ALA A 159 -25.01 -9.44 -5.41
N GLU A 160 -24.33 -9.58 -4.27
CA GLU A 160 -23.36 -8.60 -3.76
C GLU A 160 -22.15 -8.48 -4.72
N LEU A 161 -21.66 -9.62 -5.20
CA LEU A 161 -20.55 -9.67 -6.15
C LEU A 161 -20.82 -8.93 -7.46
N LYS A 162 -22.08 -8.86 -7.94
CA LYS A 162 -22.43 -8.09 -9.15
C LYS A 162 -22.27 -6.59 -8.97
N SER A 163 -22.71 -6.05 -7.82
CA SER A 163 -22.56 -4.63 -7.51
C SER A 163 -21.09 -4.24 -7.42
N LEU A 164 -20.31 -5.07 -6.71
CA LEU A 164 -18.87 -4.93 -6.64
C LEU A 164 -18.24 -4.93 -8.03
N GLN A 165 -18.60 -5.89 -8.89
CA GLN A 165 -18.02 -6.03 -10.22
C GLN A 165 -18.23 -4.80 -11.11
N GLY A 166 -19.41 -4.18 -11.06
CA GLY A 166 -19.64 -2.92 -11.78
C GLY A 166 -18.73 -1.78 -11.30
N GLU A 167 -18.45 -1.70 -10.00
CA GLU A 167 -17.53 -0.69 -9.45
C GLU A 167 -16.06 -0.99 -9.81
N LEU A 168 -15.68 -2.27 -9.84
CA LEU A 168 -14.36 -2.70 -10.31
C LEU A 168 -14.12 -2.30 -11.78
N GLU A 169 -15.13 -2.44 -12.63
CA GLU A 169 -15.04 -2.06 -14.04
C GLU A 169 -14.88 -0.54 -14.21
N LYS A 170 -15.60 0.26 -13.42
CA LYS A 170 -15.43 1.72 -13.39
C LYS A 170 -14.02 2.11 -12.94
N GLN A 171 -13.49 1.45 -11.91
CA GLN A 171 -12.14 1.73 -11.43
C GLN A 171 -11.10 1.41 -12.51
N LYS A 172 -11.18 0.24 -13.14
CA LYS A 172 -10.30 -0.13 -14.26
C LYS A 172 -10.38 0.85 -15.42
N ALA A 173 -11.58 1.35 -15.73
CA ALA A 173 -11.75 2.36 -16.78
C ALA A 173 -11.04 3.68 -16.42
N ARG A 174 -11.13 4.13 -15.16
CA ARG A 174 -10.45 5.33 -14.67
C ARG A 174 -8.92 5.19 -14.71
N ASP A 175 -8.39 4.08 -14.20
CA ASP A 175 -6.94 3.83 -14.22
C ASP A 175 -6.41 3.79 -15.66
N LYS A 176 -7.18 3.21 -16.58
CA LYS A 176 -6.84 3.18 -18.02
C LYS A 176 -6.87 4.60 -18.61
N GLU A 177 -7.87 5.40 -18.29
CA GLU A 177 -7.97 6.78 -18.76
C GLU A 177 -6.80 7.63 -18.26
N GLU A 178 -6.47 7.55 -16.97
CA GLU A 178 -5.33 8.25 -16.37
C GLU A 178 -4.01 7.85 -17.06
N TYR A 179 -3.83 6.56 -17.36
CA TYR A 179 -2.68 6.08 -18.12
C TYR A 179 -2.57 6.71 -19.52
N TRP A 180 -3.68 6.79 -20.26
CA TRP A 180 -3.67 7.39 -21.59
C TRP A 180 -3.43 8.90 -21.55
N GLN A 181 -3.96 9.58 -20.53
CA GLN A 181 -3.67 11.00 -20.30
C GLN A 181 -2.19 11.25 -19.99
N GLU A 182 -1.59 10.46 -19.10
CA GLU A 182 -0.15 10.60 -18.78
C GLU A 182 0.72 10.34 -20.02
N ARG A 183 0.36 9.33 -20.83
CA ARG A 183 1.09 8.99 -22.06
C ARG A 183 0.98 10.07 -23.14
N THR A 184 -0.20 10.67 -23.32
CA THR A 184 -0.40 11.76 -24.29
C THR A 184 0.39 13.00 -23.88
N LEU A 185 0.35 13.37 -22.60
CA LEU A 185 1.15 14.47 -22.06
C LEU A 185 2.66 14.24 -22.21
N ASP A 186 3.17 13.02 -22.01
CA ASP A 186 4.58 12.70 -22.25
C ASP A 186 4.96 12.87 -23.73
N MET A 187 4.11 12.39 -24.65
CA MET A 187 4.31 12.55 -26.09
C MET A 187 4.32 14.03 -26.49
N GLU A 188 3.38 14.83 -25.97
CA GLU A 188 3.33 16.28 -26.21
C GLU A 188 4.57 16.99 -25.69
N LYS A 189 5.05 16.65 -24.49
CA LYS A 189 6.31 17.19 -23.95
C LYS A 189 7.49 16.89 -24.86
N ARG A 190 7.60 15.66 -25.39
CA ARG A 190 8.65 15.29 -26.34
C ARG A 190 8.57 16.09 -27.64
N VAL A 191 7.36 16.31 -28.15
CA VAL A 191 7.12 17.13 -29.35
C VAL A 191 7.50 18.59 -29.09
N MET A 192 7.14 19.14 -27.93
CA MET A 192 7.51 20.50 -27.52
C MET A 192 9.02 20.66 -27.45
N ILE A 193 9.73 19.75 -26.77
CA ILE A 193 11.19 19.76 -26.69
C ILE A 193 11.83 19.64 -28.09
N ALA A 194 11.30 18.78 -28.96
CA ALA A 194 11.80 18.64 -30.32
C ALA A 194 11.56 19.91 -31.15
N ASN A 195 10.41 20.57 -30.98
CA ASN A 195 10.07 21.83 -31.63
C ASN A 195 10.93 22.99 -31.13
N GLU A 196 11.21 23.06 -29.83
CA GLU A 196 12.13 24.04 -29.26
C GLU A 196 13.55 23.85 -29.80
N LYS A 197 14.04 22.60 -29.87
CA LYS A 197 15.31 22.28 -30.52
C LYS A 197 15.30 22.71 -31.99
N LYS A 198 14.26 22.35 -32.76
CA LYS A 198 14.11 22.78 -34.16
C LYS A 198 14.12 24.30 -34.32
N LYS A 199 13.41 25.04 -33.46
CA LYS A 199 13.41 26.52 -33.45
C LYS A 199 14.82 27.07 -33.20
N ALA A 200 15.56 26.50 -32.26
CA ALA A 200 16.94 26.90 -31.98
C ALA A 200 17.86 26.70 -33.21
N PHE A 201 17.70 25.58 -33.94
CA PHE A 201 18.51 25.30 -35.14
C PHE A 201 18.05 26.07 -36.39
N ALA A 202 16.75 26.38 -36.53
CA ALA A 202 16.22 27.12 -37.68
C ALA A 202 16.83 28.53 -37.83
N ASN A 203 17.08 29.22 -36.71
CA ASN A 203 17.71 30.54 -36.72
C ASN A 203 19.18 30.52 -37.17
N VAL A 204 19.88 29.39 -37.01
CA VAL A 204 21.27 29.23 -37.44
C VAL A 204 21.34 28.95 -38.94
N GLY A 205 20.50 28.02 -39.44
CA GLY A 205 20.44 27.68 -40.87
C GLY A 205 20.05 28.86 -41.76
N MET A 206 19.03 29.65 -41.35
CA MET A 206 18.60 30.83 -42.10
C MET A 206 19.67 31.91 -42.22
N ARG A 207 20.56 32.06 -41.22
CA ARG A 207 21.69 33.01 -41.31
C ARG A 207 22.70 32.62 -42.38
N PHE A 208 23.03 31.33 -42.50
CA PHE A 208 23.94 30.85 -43.54
C PHE A 208 23.30 30.88 -44.93
N THR A 209 22.01 30.54 -45.04
CA THR A 209 21.26 30.64 -46.31
C THR A 209 21.10 32.09 -46.77
N ALA A 210 20.80 33.03 -45.87
CA ALA A 210 20.73 34.45 -46.19
C ALA A 210 22.09 35.03 -46.60
N MET A 211 23.18 34.61 -45.92
CA MET A 211 24.55 35.03 -46.28
C MET A 211 24.99 34.49 -47.65
N ALA A 212 24.54 33.29 -48.03
CA ALA A 212 24.79 32.73 -49.36
C ALA A 212 23.97 33.43 -50.47
N MET A 213 22.77 33.93 -50.16
CA MET A 213 21.93 34.70 -51.08
C MET A 213 22.37 36.16 -51.24
N ALA A 214 22.93 36.78 -50.20
CA ALA A 214 23.44 38.16 -50.22
C ALA A 214 24.78 38.30 -50.98
N ARG A 215 25.46 37.19 -51.29
CA ARG A 215 26.70 37.15 -52.08
C ARG A 215 26.47 36.84 -53.57
N ARG A 216 25.24 36.95 -54.05
CA ARG A 216 24.85 36.79 -55.45
C ARG A 216 24.52 38.14 -56.06
#